data_AF-A0A960PQ46-F1
#
_entry.id   AF-A0A960PQ46-F1
#
_cell.length_a   1.000
_cell.length_b   1.000
_cell.length_c   1.000
_cell.angle_alpha   90.00
_cell.angle_beta   90.00
_cell.angle_gamma   90.00
#
_symmetry.space_group_name_H-M   'P 1'
#
loop_
_entity.id
_entity.type
_entity.pdbx_description
1 polymer ?
#
loop_
_entity_poly.entity_id
_entity_poly.type
_entity_poly.pdbx_seq_one_letter_code
_entity_poly.pdbx_strand_id
1 'polypeptide(L)' 'MIPGAFDYYTPASVEEAIALLGQHGDNAKILAGGHSLIPAMRFRLAAPEVLIDINR' A
#
# COMPACT_ATOMS: atom_id res chain seq x y z
N MET A 1 -4.15 14.40 11.39
CA MET A 1 -4.54 14.50 9.97
C MET A 1 -4.81 13.09 9.45
N ILE A 2 -5.82 12.95 8.58
CA ILE A 2 -6.34 11.68 8.07
C ILE A 2 -5.79 11.47 6.64
N PRO A 3 -5.29 10.27 6.28
CA PRO A 3 -4.90 9.95 4.91
C PRO A 3 -6.03 10.14 3.90
N GLY A 4 -5.67 10.25 2.62
CA GLY A 4 -6.64 10.11 1.53
C GLY A 4 -7.23 8.71 1.48
N ALA A 5 -8.31 8.54 0.71
CA ALA A 5 -8.84 7.21 0.43
C ALA A 5 -7.84 6.40 -0.40
N PHE A 6 -7.83 5.09 -0.19
CA PHE A 6 -7.02 4.13 -0.92
C PHE A 6 -7.76 2.78 -0.92
N ASP A 7 -7.52 1.99 -1.96
CA ASP A 7 -7.92 0.59 -1.99
C ASP A 7 -6.92 -0.25 -1.19
N TYR A 8 -7.41 -1.32 -0.57
CA TYR A 8 -6.63 -2.17 0.32
C TYR A 8 -6.72 -3.63 -0.08
N TYR A 9 -5.56 -4.25 -0.35
CA TYR A 9 -5.43 -5.64 -0.72
C TYR A 9 -4.59 -6.41 0.30
N THR A 10 -5.00 -7.64 0.60
CA THR A 10 -4.27 -8.59 1.46
C THR A 10 -4.00 -9.88 0.67
N PRO A 11 -3.02 -9.88 -0.25
CA PRO A 11 -2.71 -11.06 -1.05
C PRO A 11 -2.36 -12.26 -0.18
N ALA A 12 -2.69 -13.46 -0.66
CA ALA A 12 -2.42 -14.72 0.01
C ALA A 12 -1.02 -15.28 -0.31
N SER A 13 -0.32 -14.74 -1.30
CA SER A 13 1.03 -15.14 -1.68
C SER A 13 1.88 -13.98 -2.21
N VAL A 14 3.19 -14.21 -2.31
CA VAL A 14 4.13 -13.24 -2.88
C VAL A 14 3.84 -13.01 -4.37
N GLU A 15 3.47 -14.05 -5.11
CA GLU A 15 3.12 -13.97 -6.52
C GLU A 15 1.90 -13.07 -6.74
N GLU A 16 0.88 -13.17 -5.89
CA GLU A 16 -0.30 -12.31 -5.94
C GLU A 16 0.06 -10.86 -5.62
N ALA A 17 0.93 -10.62 -4.62
CA ALA A 17 1.42 -9.28 -4.30
C ALA A 17 2.19 -8.64 -5.48
N ILE A 18 3.03 -9.43 -6.16
CA ILE A 18 3.77 -8.98 -7.36
C ILE A 18 2.79 -8.70 -8.51
N ALA A 19 1.78 -9.54 -8.71
CA ALA A 19 0.77 -9.32 -9.73
C ALA A 19 -0.01 -8.01 -9.50
N LEU A 20 -0.43 -7.75 -8.26
CA LEU A 20 -1.10 -6.50 -7.87
C LEU A 20 -0.18 -5.28 -8.07
N LEU A 21 1.11 -5.39 -7.70
CA LEU A 21 2.10 -4.33 -7.98
C LEU A 21 2.23 -4.06 -9.48
N GLY A 22 2.27 -5.09 -10.31
CA GLY A 22 2.31 -4.95 -11.77
C GLY A 22 1.04 -4.33 -12.35
N GLN A 23 -0.12 -4.69 -11.80
CA GLN A 23 -1.43 -4.18 -12.23
C GLN A 23 -1.60 -2.69 -11.93
N HIS A 24 -1.19 -2.25 -10.74
CA HIS A 24 -1.43 -0.89 -10.26
C HIS A 24 -0.23 0.05 -10.44
N GLY A 25 0.95 -0.48 -10.77
CA GLY A 25 2.16 0.30 -11.07
C GLY A 25 2.54 1.27 -9.95
N ASP A 26 2.86 2.50 -10.32
CA ASP A 26 3.34 3.54 -9.38
C ASP A 26 2.28 4.00 -8.37
N ASN A 27 1.00 3.69 -8.61
CA ASN A 27 -0.10 4.05 -7.72
C ASN A 27 -0.21 3.11 -6.51
N ALA A 28 0.45 1.95 -6.55
CA ALA A 28 0.46 0.99 -5.46
C ALA A 28 1.69 1.09 -4.56
N LYS A 29 1.49 0.81 -3.27
CA LYS A 29 2.59 0.64 -2.32
C LYS A 29 2.40 -0.57 -1.40
N ILE A 30 3.51 -1.25 -1.15
CA ILE A 30 3.59 -2.34 -0.18
C ILE A 30 3.44 -1.78 1.23
N LEU A 31 2.52 -2.35 2.00
CA LEU A 31 2.40 -2.16 3.43
C LEU A 31 3.03 -3.37 4.14
N ALA A 32 4.22 -3.16 4.71
CA ALA A 32 4.81 -4.06 5.70
C ALA A 32 4.44 -3.54 7.10
N GLY A 33 5.41 -3.35 8.01
CA GLY A 33 5.13 -2.88 9.37
C GLY A 33 4.54 -1.46 9.51
N GLY A 34 4.29 -0.71 8.44
CA GLY A 34 3.54 0.56 8.47
C GLY A 34 4.19 1.78 9.15
N HIS A 35 5.31 1.62 9.87
CA HIS A 35 5.91 2.69 10.70
C HIS A 35 6.51 3.86 9.91
N SER A 36 6.78 3.69 8.62
CA SER A 36 7.23 4.78 7.74
C SER A 36 6.11 5.29 6.83
N LEU A 37 5.42 4.36 6.17
CA LEU A 37 4.40 4.69 5.16
C LEU A 37 3.15 5.33 5.77
N ILE A 38 2.64 4.81 6.90
CA ILE A 38 1.43 5.36 7.52
C ILE A 38 1.65 6.79 8.03
N PRO A 39 2.75 7.12 8.74
CA PRO A 39 3.05 8.51 9.06
C PRO A 39 3.18 9.41 7.82
N ALA A 40 3.87 8.96 6.77
CA ALA A 40 3.99 9.72 5.52
C ALA A 40 2.62 10.02 4.89
N MET A 41 1.70 9.06 4.88
CA MET A 41 0.33 9.25 4.40
C MET A 41 -0.50 10.18 5.28
N ARG A 42 -0.35 10.09 6.61
CA ARG A 42 -1.04 10.99 7.55
C ARG A 42 -0.63 12.45 7.37
N PHE A 43 0.62 12.70 6.99
CA PHE A 43 1.14 14.03 6.66
C PHE A 43 1.03 14.38 5.18
N ARG A 44 0.41 13.53 4.36
CA ARG A 44 0.25 13.70 2.90
C ARG A 44 1.58 13.86 2.12
N LEU A 45 2.66 13.30 2.66
CA LEU A 45 3.95 13.19 1.97
C LEU A 45 3.96 12.03 0.97
N ALA A 46 3.08 11.05 1.16
CA ALA A 46 2.80 9.97 0.24
C ALA A 46 1.28 9.80 0.10
N ALA A 47 0.81 9.54 -1.10
CA ALA A 47 -0.61 9.34 -1.39
C ALA A 47 -0.81 8.22 -2.42
N PRO A 48 -0.45 6.96 -2.09
CA PRO A 48 -0.76 5.84 -2.97
C PRO A 48 -2.28 5.66 -3.04
N GLU A 49 -2.78 5.28 -4.21
CA GLU A 49 -4.19 4.93 -4.41
C GLU A 49 -4.46 3.50 -3.94
N VAL A 50 -3.42 2.66 -3.89
CA VAL A 50 -3.53 1.24 -3.53
C VAL A 50 -2.49 0.86 -2.48
N LEU A 51 -2.93 0.20 -1.41
CA LEU A 51 -2.07 -0.45 -0.43
C LEU A 51 -2.16 -1.97 -0.53
N ILE A 52 -1.01 -2.62 -0.61
CA ILE A 52 -0.88 -4.08 -0.67
C ILE A 52 -0.20 -4.54 0.62
N ASP A 53 -0.97 -5.07 1.56
CA ASP A 53 -0.48 -5.53 2.87
C ASP A 53 0.09 -6.95 2.81
N ILE A 54 1.35 -7.09 3.22
CA ILE A 54 2.10 -8.35 3.19
C ILE A 54 2.37 -8.94 4.58
N ASN A 55 1.74 -8.44 5.66
CA ASN A 55 1.96 -8.93 7.03
C ASN A 55 1.25 -10.27 7.36
N ARG A 56 0.94 -11.09 6.35
CA ARG A 56 0.33 -12.41 6.54
C ARG A 56 1.36 -13.48 6.90
#